data_AF-A0A6A4GWK0-F1
#
_entry.id   AF-A0A6A4GWK0-F1
#
_cell.length_a   1.000
_cell.length_b   1.000
_cell.length_c   1.000
_cell.angle_alpha   90.00
_cell.angle_beta   90.00
_cell.angle_gamma   90.00
#
_symmetry.space_group_name_H-M   'P 1'
#
loop_
_entity.id
_entity.type
_entity.pdbx_description
1 polymer ?
#
loop_
_entity_poly.entity_id
_entity_poly.type
_entity_poly.pdbx_seq_one_letter_code
_entity_poly.pdbx_strand_id
1 'polypeptide(L)' 'SSNGYAFLAIIASYITNNGKLEEILIDFQELLGEHSGENMADVVWNTLKKYGL' A
#
# COMPACT_ATOMS: atom_id res chain seq x y z
N SER A 1 -17.21 8.08 10.34
CA SER A 1 -16.63 9.43 10.28
C SER A 1 -16.71 9.87 8.83
N SER A 2 -17.53 10.87 8.51
CA SER A 2 -17.97 11.12 7.12
C SER A 2 -17.27 12.32 6.49
N ASN A 3 -15.98 12.20 6.20
CA ASN A 3 -15.27 13.12 5.31
C ASN A 3 -15.11 12.56 3.88
N GLY A 4 -15.58 11.33 3.62
CA GLY A 4 -15.59 10.72 2.28
C GLY A 4 -14.23 10.26 1.75
N TYR A 5 -13.14 10.54 2.46
CA TYR A 5 -11.79 10.18 2.05
C TYR A 5 -11.40 8.83 2.65
N ALA A 6 -11.00 7.90 1.77
CA ALA A 6 -10.43 6.63 2.13
C ALA A 6 -8.97 6.58 1.69
N PHE A 7 -8.12 5.96 2.49
CA PHE A 7 -6.70 5.84 2.19
C PHE A 7 -6.23 4.42 2.41
N LEU A 8 -5.29 3.99 1.57
CA LEU A 8 -4.62 2.71 1.61
C LEU A 8 -3.12 2.93 1.82
N ALA A 9 -2.61 2.49 2.97
CA ALA A 9 -1.18 2.46 3.27
C ALA A 9 -0.59 1.13 2.80
N ILE A 10 0.53 1.20 2.07
CA ILE A 10 1.24 0.01 1.57
C ILE A 10 2.58 -0.07 2.31
N ILE A 11 2.76 -1.12 3.11
CA ILE A 11 3.95 -1.32 3.93
C ILE A 11 4.64 -2.60 3.48
N ALA A 12 5.95 -2.52 3.22
CA ALA A 12 6.80 -3.69 3.05
C ALA A 12 7.42 -4.05 4.40
N SER A 13 7.16 -5.27 4.87
CA SER A 13 7.78 -5.83 6.07
C SER A 13 8.66 -7.01 5.67
N TYR A 14 9.94 -6.99 6.04
CA TYR A 14 10.89 -8.04 5.71
C TYR A 14 11.95 -8.26 6.80
N ILE A 15 12.55 -9.46 6.80
CA ILE A 15 13.62 -9.81 7.72
C ILE A 15 14.97 -9.57 7.02
N THR A 16 15.83 -8.78 7.65
CA THR A 16 17.19 -8.52 7.17
C THR A 16 18.12 -9.73 7.39
N ASN A 17 19.29 -9.71 6.75
CA ASN A 17 20.32 -10.75 6.94
C ASN A 17 20.80 -10.89 8.39
N ASN A 18 20.60 -9.87 9.22
CA ASN A 18 20.94 -9.90 10.65
C ASN A 18 19.77 -10.41 11.52
N GLY A 19 18.69 -10.92 10.91
CA GLY A 19 17.50 -11.40 11.63
C GLY A 19 16.60 -10.29 12.19
N LYS A 20 16.83 -9.03 11.81
CA LYS A 20 16.01 -7.90 12.27
C LYS A 20 14.83 -7.68 11.33
N LEU A 21 13.63 -7.54 11.89
CA LEU A 21 12.44 -7.08 11.18
C LEU A 21 12.57 -5.59 10.85
N GLU A 22 12.43 -5.25 9.59
CA GLU A 22 12.31 -3.89 9.10
C GLU A 22 10.97 -3.70 8.42
N GLU A 23 10.41 -2.50 8.57
CA GLU A 23 9.15 -2.10 7.96
C GLU A 23 9.36 -0.75 7.26
N ILE A 24 8.94 -0.68 5.99
CA ILE A 24 9.09 0.51 5.17
C ILE A 24 7.73 0.85 4.57
N LEU A 25 7.28 2.09 4.78
CA LEU A 25 6.12 2.63 4.09
C LEU A 25 6.49 2.86 2.62
N ILE A 26 5.87 2.09 1.71
CA ILE A 26 6.06 2.24 0.27
C ILE A 26 5.34 3.49 -0.22
N ASP A 27 4.03 3.58 0.07
CA ASP A 27 3.21 4.72 -0.31
C ASP A 27 1.92 4.78 0.51
N PHE A 28 1.26 5.93 0.44
CA PHE A 28 -0.03 6.22 1.05
C PHE A 28 -0.97 6.76 -0.04
N GLN A 29 -1.85 5.90 -0.55
CA GLN A 29 -2.71 6.21 -1.69
C GLN A 29 -4.13 6.53 -1.23
N GLU A 30 -4.73 7.58 -1.81
CA GLU A 30 -6.16 7.80 -1.68
C GLU A 30 -6.91 6.71 -2.47
N LEU A 31 -7.85 6.03 -1.82
CA LEU A 31 -8.67 5.00 -2.43
C LEU A 31 -9.92 5.66 -3.01
N LEU A 32 -9.95 5.79 -4.33
CA LEU A 32 -11.06 6.37 -5.06
C LEU A 32 -12.00 5.27 -5.57
N GLY A 33 -13.30 5.51 -5.51
CA GLY A 33 -14.32 4.58 -6.02
C GLY A 33 -14.71 3.49 -5.01
N GLU A 34 -15.19 2.36 -5.52
CA GLU A 34 -15.62 1.24 -4.67
C GLU A 34 -14.42 0.59 -3.96
N HIS A 35 -14.52 0.35 -2.65
CA HIS A 35 -13.47 -0.34 -1.90
C HIS A 35 -13.53 -1.87 -2.11
N SER A 36 -13.65 -2.29 -3.35
CA SER A 36 -13.62 -3.69 -3.75
C SER A 36 -12.20 -4.25 -3.65
N GLY A 37 -12.09 -5.57 -3.52
CA GLY A 37 -10.78 -6.25 -3.54
C GLY A 37 -10.00 -5.99 -4.82
N GLU A 38 -10.70 -5.91 -5.96
CA GLU A 38 -10.12 -5.61 -7.28
C GLU A 38 -9.51 -4.20 -7.31
N ASN A 39 -10.27 -3.18 -6.88
CA ASN A 39 -9.76 -1.80 -6.86
C ASN A 39 -8.55 -1.64 -5.92
N MET A 40 -8.61 -2.23 -4.72
CA MET A 40 -7.47 -2.21 -3.80
C MET A 40 -6.25 -2.92 -4.40
N ALA A 41 -6.43 -4.06 -5.07
CA ALA A 41 -5.34 -4.78 -5.73
C ALA A 41 -4.72 -3.94 -6.87
N ASP A 42 -5.54 -3.26 -7.67
CA ASP A 42 -5.06 -2.37 -8.73
C ASP A 42 -4.26 -1.19 -8.17
N VAL A 43 -4.71 -0.57 -7.08
CA VAL A 43 -3.97 0.50 -6.40
C VAL A 43 -2.61 0.01 -5.90
N VAL A 44 -2.56 -1.17 -5.27
CA VAL A 44 -1.30 -1.76 -4.81
C VAL A 44 -0.37 -2.06 -6.00
N TRP A 45 -0.88 -2.72 -7.03
CA TRP A 45 -0.08 -3.12 -8.19
C TRP A 45 0.49 -1.93 -8.95
N ASN A 46 -0.29 -0.88 -9.16
CA ASN A 46 0.17 0.35 -9.80
C ASN A 46 1.21 1.09 -8.94
N THR A 47 1.07 1.04 -7.61
CA THR A 47 2.07 1.60 -6.69
C THR A 47 3.40 0.86 -6.80
N LEU A 48 3.39 -0.47 -6.81
CA LEU A 48 4.62 -1.27 -6.95
C LEU A 48 5.31 -0.97 -8.30
N LYS A 49 4.55 -0.93 -9.40
CA LYS A 49 5.05 -0.55 -10.72
C LYS A 49 5.68 0.84 -10.75
N LYS A 50 5.08 1.83 -10.08
CA LYS A 50 5.60 3.21 -10.00
C LYS A 50 7.01 3.25 -9.38
N TYR A 51 7.29 2.39 -8.40
CA TYR A 51 8.59 2.31 -7.75
C TYR A 51 9.53 1.24 -8.32
N GLY A 52 9.07 0.47 -9.32
CA GLY A 52 9.86 -0.62 -9.91
C GLY A 52 10.09 -1.79 -8.95
N LEU A 53 9.15 -2.03 -8.04
CA LEU A 53 9.14 -3.13 -7.07
C LEU A 53 8.48 -4.40 -7.66
#